data_AF-A0A2Z4WBE6-F1
#
_entry.id   AF-A0A2Z4WBE6-F1
#
_cell.length_a   1.000
_cell.length_b   1.000
_cell.length_c   1.000
_cell.angle_alpha   90.00
_cell.angle_beta   90.00
_cell.angle_gamma   90.00
#
_symmetry.space_group_name_H-M   'P 1'
#
loop_
_entity.id
_entity.type
_entity.pdbx_description
1 polymer ?
#
loop_
_entity_poly.entity_id
_entity_poly.type
_entity_poly.pdbx_seq_one_letter_code
_entity_poly.pdbx_strand_id
1 'polypeptide(L)'
;MKNLANIKILSCGEIPNRIIENIAQHKIEKDNYINIKNGSFFKYYIKFFIKEESLIKNLTIYKKHDKKNIEELDEVFKDLDIAIIIGDLKDENSFRNMRSIAKTARKKGILLIGVVLVPTFQDKTEQIRLKKEIHGLIRVMDTVIPLELEKIAASIKAPLIDEKGVEFYESYPLFCIQQLIKFFEANGAIRINKKDLYNVFSEGGLGYISMGYGMGQEKLETAIDSIFIPNPELTTYAKFLVSICVPEDMKISYIDEVLNKINEKLECNVSVTFKATLEKDRKDDLFISVIGIK
;
A
#
# COMPACT_ATOMS: atom_id res chain seq x y z
N MET A 1 1.98 15.75 -13.10
CA MET A 1 2.34 14.51 -13.86
C MET A 1 1.07 13.79 -14.36
N LYS A 2 1.08 13.04 -15.49
CA LYS A 2 -0.12 12.31 -15.96
C LYS A 2 -0.19 10.91 -15.33
N ASN A 3 -1.22 10.65 -14.53
CA ASN A 3 -1.53 9.29 -14.05
C ASN A 3 -2.18 8.46 -15.16
N LEU A 4 -2.00 7.14 -15.13
CA LEU A 4 -2.66 6.21 -16.05
C LEU A 4 -4.16 6.07 -15.75
N ALA A 5 -4.60 6.52 -14.57
CA ALA A 5 -5.95 6.38 -14.05
C ALA A 5 -6.30 7.55 -13.10
N ASN A 6 -7.57 7.90 -13.03
CA ASN A 6 -8.13 8.74 -11.99
C ASN A 6 -8.28 7.91 -10.71
N ILE A 7 -7.44 8.19 -9.71
CA ILE A 7 -7.41 7.46 -8.44
C ILE A 7 -8.02 8.36 -7.36
N LYS A 8 -8.70 7.77 -6.37
CA LYS A 8 -9.07 8.45 -5.12
C LYS A 8 -8.81 7.53 -3.94
N ILE A 9 -8.31 8.10 -2.86
CA ILE A 9 -8.18 7.42 -1.58
C ILE A 9 -9.37 7.82 -0.71
N LEU A 10 -10.08 6.83 -0.16
CA LEU A 10 -11.23 7.01 0.73
C LEU A 10 -10.93 6.40 2.09
N SER A 11 -11.24 7.10 3.17
CA SER A 11 -11.12 6.61 4.54
C SER A 11 -12.50 6.21 5.08
N CYS A 12 -12.55 5.13 5.86
CA CYS A 12 -13.81 4.57 6.38
C CYS A 12 -13.70 4.26 7.86
N GLY A 13 -14.65 4.79 8.64
CA GLY A 13 -14.75 4.55 10.08
C GLY A 13 -13.74 5.35 10.90
N GLU A 14 -13.52 4.92 12.13
CA GLU A 14 -12.57 5.55 13.06
C GLU A 14 -11.15 5.05 12.78
N ILE A 15 -10.46 5.73 11.87
CA ILE A 15 -9.02 5.55 11.66
C ILE A 15 -8.27 6.54 12.55
N PRO A 16 -7.17 6.15 13.22
CA PRO A 16 -6.37 7.05 14.02
C PRO A 16 -6.05 8.35 13.28
N ASN A 17 -6.38 9.50 13.91
CA ASN A 17 -6.23 10.81 13.27
C ASN A 17 -4.83 11.03 12.72
N ARG A 18 -3.77 10.59 13.42
CA ARG A 18 -2.39 10.70 12.93
C ARG A 18 -2.12 9.94 11.65
N ILE A 19 -2.78 8.81 11.40
CA ILE A 19 -2.67 8.08 10.12
C ILE A 19 -3.35 8.89 9.02
N ILE A 20 -4.56 9.40 9.28
CA ILE A 20 -5.29 10.24 8.32
C ILE A 20 -4.56 11.55 8.06
N GLU A 21 -4.02 12.17 9.12
CA GLU A 21 -3.20 13.36 9.07
C GLU A 21 -1.91 13.08 8.34
N ASN A 22 -1.17 12.00 8.58
CA ASN A 22 0.01 11.68 7.78
C ASN A 22 -0.36 11.52 6.31
N ILE A 23 -1.45 10.82 6.02
CA ILE A 23 -1.97 10.65 4.67
C ILE A 23 -2.37 12.00 4.03
N ALA A 24 -2.90 12.95 4.82
CA ALA A 24 -3.38 14.25 4.35
C ALA A 24 -2.34 15.40 4.39
N GLN A 25 -1.39 15.36 5.33
CA GLN A 25 -0.30 16.33 5.57
C GLN A 25 0.80 16.15 4.53
N HIS A 26 0.97 14.95 3.98
CA HIS A 26 1.77 14.72 2.77
C HIS A 26 1.02 15.22 1.51
N LYS A 27 0.44 16.42 1.60
CA LYS A 27 -0.18 17.18 0.53
C LYS A 27 0.88 17.96 -0.23
N ILE A 28 0.93 17.67 -1.52
CA ILE A 28 1.44 18.58 -2.52
C ILE A 28 0.51 19.79 -2.62
N GLU A 29 1.04 20.92 -2.16
CA GLU A 29 0.46 22.27 -1.98
C GLU A 29 -0.90 22.38 -1.24
N LYS A 30 -1.11 23.31 -0.30
CA LYS A 30 -0.51 24.64 -0.11
C LYS A 30 -0.50 25.08 1.37
N ASP A 31 0.62 25.72 1.70
CA ASP A 31 0.88 26.76 2.71
C ASP A 31 0.91 26.46 4.22
N ASN A 32 2.13 26.68 4.75
CA ASN A 32 2.60 26.92 6.11
C ASN A 32 2.56 25.74 7.10
N TYR A 33 3.70 25.11 7.37
CA TYR A 33 4.43 25.15 8.67
C TYR A 33 5.79 24.41 8.59
N ILE A 34 6.71 24.74 9.52
CA ILE A 34 8.18 24.60 9.45
C ILE A 34 8.77 23.78 10.64
N ASN A 35 9.90 23.05 10.40
CA ASN A 35 11.03 22.61 11.31
C ASN A 35 10.88 21.42 12.30
N ILE A 36 11.89 20.63 12.74
CA ILE A 36 13.35 20.37 12.45
C ILE A 36 13.82 19.04 13.13
N LYS A 37 14.87 18.41 12.53
CA LYS A 37 15.97 17.46 12.96
C LYS A 37 16.09 17.04 14.46
N ASN A 38 16.69 15.91 14.91
CA ASN A 38 17.65 14.89 14.42
C ASN A 38 17.83 13.76 15.50
N GLY A 39 18.15 12.50 15.14
CA GLY A 39 18.93 11.56 15.99
C GLY A 39 18.52 10.05 15.99
N SER A 40 18.76 9.28 14.93
CA SER A 40 19.74 8.16 14.85
C SER A 40 19.63 6.97 15.84
N PHE A 41 18.88 5.93 15.43
CA PHE A 41 19.37 4.56 15.14
C PHE A 41 18.16 3.71 14.65
N PHE A 42 17.57 4.07 13.51
CA PHE A 42 16.61 3.31 12.65
C PHE A 42 16.27 4.15 11.40
N LYS A 43 17.16 5.09 11.06
CA LYS A 43 16.91 6.24 10.16
C LYS A 43 17.08 5.91 8.67
N TYR A 44 17.35 4.65 8.35
CA TYR A 44 17.66 4.19 6.99
C TYR A 44 16.48 3.49 6.31
N TYR A 45 15.51 2.95 7.05
CA TYR A 45 14.41 2.17 6.45
C TYR A 45 13.24 3.01 5.94
N ILE A 46 13.09 4.25 6.42
CA ILE A 46 12.04 5.17 6.01
C ILE A 46 12.69 6.52 5.67
N LYS A 47 13.57 6.53 4.67
CA LYS A 47 14.07 7.77 4.08
C LYS A 47 13.38 7.97 2.75
N PHE A 48 12.13 8.41 2.76
CA PHE A 48 11.42 8.71 1.52
C PHE A 48 11.84 10.06 0.95
N PHE A 49 12.37 10.01 -0.28
CA PHE A 49 12.32 11.13 -1.20
C PHE A 49 10.90 11.21 -1.73
N ILE A 50 10.19 12.27 -1.35
CA ILE A 50 8.88 12.60 -1.90
C ILE A 50 9.11 13.69 -2.95
N LYS A 51 8.89 13.34 -4.22
CA LYS A 51 8.56 14.31 -5.27
C LYS A 51 7.05 14.22 -5.52
N GLU A 52 6.47 15.39 -5.71
CA GLU A 52 5.05 15.77 -5.64
C GLU A 52 4.10 15.11 -6.70
N GLU A 53 2.81 14.72 -6.48
CA GLU A 53 1.52 15.49 -6.60
C GLU A 53 0.23 14.72 -6.09
N SER A 54 -0.84 15.49 -5.79
CA SER A 54 -2.15 15.28 -5.11
C SER A 54 -3.03 14.04 -5.39
N LEU A 55 -3.74 13.46 -4.38
CA LEU A 55 -4.76 12.41 -4.62
C LEU A 55 -5.93 12.19 -3.60
N ILE A 56 -6.25 13.09 -2.65
CA ILE A 56 -7.19 12.73 -1.56
C ILE A 56 -8.38 13.69 -1.38
N LYS A 57 -9.60 13.13 -1.46
CA LYS A 57 -10.84 13.72 -0.94
C LYS A 57 -11.21 12.95 0.33
N ASN A 58 -11.14 13.60 1.49
CA ASN A 58 -11.61 13.01 2.75
C ASN A 58 -13.12 12.79 2.66
N LEU A 59 -13.58 11.55 2.84
CA LEU A 59 -15.01 11.21 2.84
C LEU A 59 -15.38 10.53 4.15
N THR A 60 -15.93 11.32 5.05
CA THR A 60 -16.46 10.80 6.32
C THR A 60 -17.90 10.35 6.09
N ILE A 61 -18.10 9.13 5.59
CA ILE A 61 -19.43 8.68 5.14
C ILE A 61 -20.35 8.29 6.31
N TYR A 62 -19.83 7.94 7.50
CA TYR A 62 -20.70 7.59 8.64
C TYR A 62 -20.13 8.01 10.00
N LYS A 63 -20.69 9.07 10.57
CA LYS A 63 -21.06 9.06 11.98
C LYS A 63 -22.53 8.63 12.03
N LYS A 64 -22.85 7.58 12.80
CA LYS A 64 -24.18 7.05 13.13
C LYS A 64 -25.37 7.52 12.26
N HIS A 65 -25.93 6.58 11.48
CA HIS A 65 -27.34 6.62 11.05
C HIS A 65 -27.82 7.81 10.17
N ASP A 66 -27.02 8.31 9.24
CA ASP A 66 -27.57 9.17 8.17
C ASP A 66 -27.63 8.43 6.83
N LYS A 67 -28.85 8.13 6.38
CA LYS A 67 -29.14 7.60 5.04
C LYS A 67 -28.93 8.64 3.92
N LYS A 68 -28.38 9.83 4.23
CA LYS A 68 -28.19 10.95 3.30
C LYS A 68 -26.86 10.92 2.51
N ASN A 69 -25.87 10.12 2.88
CA ASN A 69 -24.51 10.19 2.29
C ASN A 69 -24.26 9.28 1.07
N ILE A 70 -25.29 8.60 0.53
CA ILE A 70 -25.13 7.78 -0.70
C ILE A 70 -25.11 8.67 -1.95
N GLU A 71 -25.84 9.79 -1.95
CA GLU A 71 -25.85 10.74 -3.08
C GLU A 71 -24.49 11.43 -3.23
N GLU A 72 -23.78 11.70 -2.13
CA GLU A 72 -22.41 12.23 -2.16
C GLU A 72 -21.40 11.23 -2.79
N LEU A 73 -21.66 9.93 -2.70
CA LEU A 73 -20.79 8.90 -3.30
C LEU A 73 -20.82 8.96 -4.83
N ASP A 74 -21.96 9.30 -5.43
CA ASP A 74 -22.07 9.37 -6.89
C ASP A 74 -21.17 10.48 -7.46
N GLU A 75 -21.10 11.64 -6.79
CA GLU A 75 -20.18 12.72 -7.16
C GLU A 75 -18.71 12.33 -6.93
N VAL A 76 -18.43 11.61 -5.84
CA VAL A 76 -17.08 11.12 -5.54
C VAL A 76 -16.59 10.17 -6.61
N PHE A 77 -17.47 9.29 -7.07
CA PHE A 77 -17.16 8.25 -8.05
C PHE A 77 -17.24 8.75 -9.49
N LYS A 78 -17.65 9.99 -9.71
CA LYS A 78 -17.65 10.61 -11.03
C LYS A 78 -16.22 10.61 -11.62
N ASP A 79 -16.11 10.10 -12.84
CA ASP A 79 -14.87 9.96 -13.62
C ASP A 79 -13.75 9.20 -12.89
N LEU A 80 -14.10 8.36 -11.90
CA LEU A 80 -13.13 7.60 -11.13
C LEU A 80 -12.80 6.27 -11.80
N ASP A 81 -11.52 5.96 -11.94
CA ASP A 81 -11.04 4.68 -12.46
C ASP A 81 -10.79 3.68 -11.31
N ILE A 82 -10.21 4.17 -10.20
CA ILE A 82 -9.72 3.36 -9.09
C ILE A 82 -10.07 4.03 -7.76
N ALA A 83 -10.60 3.26 -6.81
CA ALA A 83 -10.76 3.69 -5.42
C ALA A 83 -9.90 2.81 -4.50
N ILE A 84 -8.98 3.45 -3.78
CA ILE A 84 -8.25 2.84 -2.67
C ILE A 84 -9.01 3.19 -1.39
N ILE A 85 -9.51 2.19 -0.67
CA ILE A 85 -10.34 2.40 0.51
C ILE A 85 -9.59 1.91 1.74
N ILE A 86 -9.21 2.82 2.62
CA ILE A 86 -8.60 2.50 3.91
C ILE A 86 -9.67 2.40 5.01
N GLY A 87 -9.55 1.39 5.87
CA GLY A 87 -10.43 1.20 7.02
C GLY A 87 -9.72 0.50 8.17
N ASP A 88 -10.18 0.70 9.40
CA ASP A 88 -9.68 0.01 10.59
C ASP A 88 -10.72 -1.00 11.10
N LEU A 89 -10.41 -2.30 11.08
CA LEU A 89 -11.32 -3.36 11.52
C LEU A 89 -11.48 -3.45 13.03
N LYS A 90 -10.73 -2.64 13.79
CA LYS A 90 -11.04 -2.37 15.20
C LYS A 90 -12.39 -1.68 15.36
N ASP A 91 -12.77 -0.82 14.41
CA ASP A 91 -14.10 -0.21 14.34
C ASP A 91 -15.02 -1.05 13.43
N GLU A 92 -16.02 -1.71 14.02
CA GLU A 92 -17.01 -2.50 13.27
C GLU A 92 -17.75 -1.70 12.19
N ASN A 93 -17.83 -0.37 12.33
CA ASN A 93 -18.45 0.49 11.32
C ASN A 93 -17.58 0.61 10.07
N SER A 94 -16.25 0.58 10.19
CA SER A 94 -15.33 0.59 9.05
C SER A 94 -15.68 -0.51 8.05
N PHE A 95 -15.82 -1.74 8.53
CA PHE A 95 -16.20 -2.89 7.69
C PHE A 95 -17.53 -2.67 6.96
N ARG A 96 -18.56 -2.20 7.67
CA ARG A 96 -19.90 -1.95 7.09
C ARG A 96 -19.86 -0.84 6.04
N ASN A 97 -19.12 0.22 6.31
CA ASN A 97 -18.95 1.37 5.42
C ASN A 97 -18.21 0.97 4.14
N MET A 98 -17.08 0.28 4.28
CA MET A 98 -16.30 -0.24 3.15
C MET A 98 -17.16 -1.12 2.23
N ARG A 99 -18.01 -1.99 2.79
CA ARG A 99 -18.94 -2.80 1.98
C ARG A 99 -20.01 -1.98 1.25
N SER A 100 -20.53 -0.93 1.88
CA SER A 100 -21.53 -0.04 1.26
C SER A 100 -20.94 0.73 0.08
N ILE A 101 -19.75 1.30 0.29
CA ILE A 101 -18.97 2.02 -0.73
C ILE A 101 -18.61 1.10 -1.88
N ALA A 102 -18.11 -0.11 -1.58
CA ALA A 102 -17.72 -1.10 -2.58
C ALA A 102 -18.91 -1.51 -3.48
N LYS A 103 -20.09 -1.75 -2.90
CA LYS A 103 -21.30 -2.08 -3.66
C LYS A 103 -21.70 -0.97 -4.63
N THR A 104 -21.51 0.29 -4.24
CA THR A 104 -21.87 1.45 -5.06
C THR A 104 -20.85 1.67 -6.17
N ALA A 105 -19.56 1.61 -5.83
CA ALA A 105 -18.47 1.78 -6.78
C ALA A 105 -18.39 0.66 -7.83
N ARG A 106 -18.65 -0.59 -7.45
CA ARG A 106 -18.63 -1.73 -8.37
C ARG A 106 -19.67 -1.61 -9.49
N LYS A 107 -20.84 -1.03 -9.20
CA LYS A 107 -21.88 -0.75 -10.23
C LYS A 107 -21.40 0.26 -11.28
N LYS A 108 -20.36 1.03 -10.98
CA LYS A 108 -19.76 2.04 -11.87
C LYS A 108 -18.49 1.53 -12.56
N GLY A 109 -18.10 0.26 -12.37
CA GLY A 109 -16.91 -0.32 -13.00
C GLY A 109 -15.58 0.18 -12.43
N ILE A 110 -15.59 0.72 -11.21
CA ILE A 110 -14.40 1.23 -10.52
C ILE A 110 -13.62 0.04 -9.93
N LEU A 111 -12.30 0.03 -10.14
CA LEU A 111 -11.41 -0.94 -9.51
C LEU A 111 -11.23 -0.62 -8.03
N LEU A 112 -11.49 -1.59 -7.15
CA LEU A 112 -11.55 -1.42 -5.71
C LEU A 112 -10.41 -2.13 -4.99
N ILE A 113 -9.54 -1.36 -4.34
CA ILE A 113 -8.46 -1.88 -3.50
C ILE A 113 -8.75 -1.47 -2.05
N GLY A 114 -9.05 -2.45 -1.19
CA GLY A 114 -9.22 -2.23 0.25
C GLY A 114 -7.89 -2.37 0.98
N VAL A 115 -7.47 -1.36 1.73
CA VAL A 115 -6.32 -1.44 2.65
C VAL A 115 -6.89 -1.45 4.07
N VAL A 116 -6.78 -2.57 4.78
CA VAL A 116 -7.46 -2.72 6.09
C VAL A 116 -6.46 -2.86 7.22
N LEU A 117 -6.53 -1.97 8.20
CA LEU A 117 -5.79 -2.14 9.45
C LEU A 117 -6.46 -3.28 10.22
N VAL A 118 -5.67 -4.28 10.58
CA VAL A 118 -6.15 -5.46 11.30
C VAL A 118 -5.56 -5.42 12.71
N PRO A 119 -6.37 -5.18 13.75
CA PRO A 119 -5.88 -5.21 15.12
C PRO A 119 -5.49 -6.64 15.53
N THR A 120 -4.40 -6.74 16.29
CA THR A 120 -3.98 -8.02 16.87
C THR A 120 -4.74 -8.29 18.17
N PHE A 121 -5.63 -9.30 18.17
CA PHE A 121 -6.36 -9.75 19.36
C PHE A 121 -5.90 -11.14 19.82
N GLN A 122 -5.82 -11.34 21.14
CA GLN A 122 -5.58 -12.66 21.74
C GLN A 122 -6.87 -13.51 21.81
N ASP A 123 -8.03 -12.86 21.82
CA ASP A 123 -9.32 -13.56 21.88
C ASP A 123 -9.66 -14.26 20.55
N LYS A 124 -10.03 -15.55 20.65
CA LYS A 124 -10.36 -16.37 19.47
C LYS A 124 -11.63 -15.89 18.76
N THR A 125 -12.60 -15.37 19.50
CA THR A 125 -13.87 -14.88 18.94
C THR A 125 -13.62 -13.66 18.06
N GLU A 126 -12.81 -12.72 18.53
CA GLU A 126 -12.39 -11.54 17.76
C GLU A 126 -11.57 -11.94 16.52
N GLN A 127 -10.63 -12.89 16.63
CA GLN A 127 -9.90 -13.38 15.47
C GLN A 127 -10.83 -13.99 14.41
N ILE A 128 -11.85 -14.74 14.82
CA ILE A 128 -12.85 -15.31 13.92
C ILE A 128 -13.69 -14.21 13.28
N ARG A 129 -14.08 -13.17 14.04
CA ARG A 129 -14.80 -11.99 13.52
C ARG A 129 -13.98 -11.29 12.43
N LEU A 130 -12.74 -10.92 12.72
CA LEU A 130 -11.84 -10.26 11.76
C LEU A 130 -11.64 -11.08 10.48
N LYS A 131 -11.42 -12.39 10.61
CA LYS A 131 -11.32 -13.28 9.45
C LYS A 131 -12.61 -13.24 8.61
N LYS A 132 -13.79 -13.32 9.24
CA LYS A 132 -15.08 -13.23 8.52
C LYS A 132 -15.27 -11.88 7.84
N GLU A 133 -14.83 -10.79 8.46
CA GLU A 133 -14.90 -9.45 7.90
C GLU A 133 -13.99 -9.29 6.68
N ILE A 134 -12.73 -9.73 6.76
CA ILE A 134 -11.80 -9.73 5.61
C ILE A 134 -12.40 -10.53 4.44
N HIS A 135 -12.91 -11.75 4.70
CA HIS A 135 -13.59 -12.54 3.66
C HIS A 135 -14.85 -11.85 3.11
N GLY A 136 -15.56 -11.10 3.95
CA GLY A 136 -16.71 -10.30 3.55
C GLY A 136 -16.34 -9.15 2.61
N LEU A 137 -15.17 -8.53 2.80
CA LEU A 137 -14.62 -7.49 1.92
C LEU A 137 -14.13 -8.06 0.59
N ILE A 138 -13.43 -9.20 0.62
CA ILE A 138 -12.95 -9.91 -0.58
C ILE A 138 -14.11 -10.22 -1.55
N ARG A 139 -15.32 -10.46 -1.05
CA ARG A 139 -16.50 -10.71 -1.89
C ARG A 139 -17.02 -9.48 -2.63
N VAL A 140 -16.68 -8.27 -2.19
CA VAL A 140 -17.24 -7.02 -2.71
C VAL A 140 -16.21 -6.06 -3.28
N MET A 141 -14.92 -6.27 -3.02
CA MET A 141 -13.78 -5.51 -3.55
C MET A 141 -12.93 -6.40 -4.47
N ASP A 142 -12.13 -5.79 -5.33
CA ASP A 142 -11.27 -6.54 -6.26
C ASP A 142 -10.05 -7.12 -5.56
N THR A 143 -9.40 -6.33 -4.70
CA THR A 143 -8.28 -6.77 -3.86
C THR A 143 -8.42 -6.18 -2.46
N VAL A 144 -8.14 -6.98 -1.43
CA VAL A 144 -8.09 -6.55 -0.03
C VAL A 144 -6.71 -6.85 0.54
N ILE A 145 -6.03 -5.84 1.07
CA ILE A 145 -4.68 -5.88 1.62
C ILE A 145 -4.79 -5.62 3.13
N PRO A 146 -4.75 -6.68 3.96
CA PRO A 146 -4.71 -6.51 5.41
C PRO A 146 -3.32 -6.10 5.88
N LEU A 147 -3.28 -5.06 6.71
CA LEU A 147 -2.09 -4.57 7.38
C LEU A 147 -2.15 -4.97 8.86
N GLU A 148 -1.44 -6.06 9.20
CA GLU A 148 -1.26 -6.54 10.57
C GLU A 148 -0.04 -5.82 11.19
N LEU A 149 -0.21 -4.53 11.49
CA LEU A 149 0.90 -3.62 11.84
C LEU A 149 1.78 -4.17 12.97
N GLU A 150 1.19 -4.79 14.01
CA GLU A 150 1.97 -5.34 15.12
C GLU A 150 2.83 -6.54 14.69
N LYS A 151 2.33 -7.40 13.78
CA LYS A 151 3.11 -8.53 13.27
C LYS A 151 4.25 -8.06 12.38
N ILE A 152 3.97 -7.09 11.51
CA ILE A 152 4.99 -6.48 10.65
C ILE A 152 6.06 -5.82 11.52
N ALA A 153 5.65 -5.00 12.50
CA ALA A 153 6.53 -4.36 13.47
C ALA A 153 7.42 -5.37 14.23
N ALA A 154 6.84 -6.48 14.68
CA ALA A 154 7.58 -7.55 15.36
C ALA A 154 8.62 -8.22 14.43
N SER A 155 8.26 -8.49 13.18
CA SER A 155 9.15 -9.14 12.20
C SER A 155 10.37 -8.28 11.84
N ILE A 156 10.21 -6.95 11.84
CA ILE A 156 11.30 -5.99 11.55
C ILE A 156 11.99 -5.46 12.82
N LYS A 157 11.68 -6.04 13.99
CA LYS A 157 12.21 -5.65 15.30
C LYS A 157 12.00 -4.16 15.64
N ALA A 158 10.85 -3.61 15.27
CA ALA A 158 10.41 -2.25 15.59
C ALA A 158 9.20 -2.26 16.54
N PRO A 159 9.36 -2.68 17.80
CA PRO A 159 8.24 -2.85 18.73
C PRO A 159 7.55 -1.52 19.07
N LEU A 160 6.24 -1.56 19.31
CA LEU A 160 5.39 -0.40 19.68
C LEU A 160 5.62 0.15 21.10
N ILE A 161 6.87 0.12 21.59
CA ILE A 161 7.22 0.57 22.95
C ILE A 161 8.11 1.82 22.96
N ASP A 162 8.66 2.21 21.81
CA ASP A 162 9.48 3.40 21.65
C ASP A 162 8.91 4.33 20.57
N GLU A 163 9.48 5.53 20.46
CA GLU A 163 9.06 6.54 19.47
C GLU A 163 9.11 6.01 18.03
N LYS A 164 10.02 5.06 17.76
CA LYS A 164 10.22 4.49 16.41
C LYS A 164 9.10 3.53 16.04
N GLY A 165 8.65 2.70 16.99
CA GLY A 165 7.48 1.84 16.79
C GLY A 165 6.22 2.66 16.53
N VAL A 166 6.04 3.76 17.26
CA VAL A 166 4.92 4.69 17.05
C VAL A 166 5.00 5.34 15.66
N GLU A 167 6.17 5.84 15.26
CA GLU A 167 6.39 6.42 13.93
C GLU A 167 6.10 5.41 12.81
N PHE A 168 6.53 4.14 12.98
CA PHE A 168 6.21 3.06 12.06
C PHE A 168 4.69 2.85 11.92
N TYR A 169 3.99 2.73 13.05
CA TYR A 169 2.54 2.52 13.06
C TYR A 169 1.77 3.63 12.34
N GLU A 170 2.20 4.88 12.54
CA GLU A 170 1.57 6.07 11.97
C GLU A 170 1.91 6.26 10.49
N SER A 171 3.09 5.82 10.04
CA SER A 171 3.60 6.10 8.69
C SER A 171 3.44 4.93 7.71
N TYR A 172 3.43 3.69 8.20
CA TYR A 172 3.38 2.50 7.35
C TYR A 172 2.12 2.42 6.46
N PRO A 173 0.90 2.74 6.95
CA PRO A 173 -0.29 2.74 6.09
C PRO A 173 -0.21 3.75 4.94
N LEU A 174 0.31 4.96 5.20
CA LEU A 174 0.58 5.96 4.17
C LEU A 174 1.56 5.39 3.14
N PHE A 175 2.65 4.81 3.62
CA PHE A 175 3.66 4.23 2.76
C PHE A 175 3.08 3.13 1.85
N CYS A 176 2.26 2.22 2.37
CA CYS A 176 1.57 1.19 1.56
C CYS A 176 0.70 1.80 0.46
N ILE A 177 -0.08 2.83 0.80
CA ILE A 177 -0.92 3.55 -0.16
C ILE A 177 -0.07 4.24 -1.23
N GLN A 178 1.06 4.84 -0.86
CA GLN A 178 1.99 5.43 -1.82
C GLN A 178 2.56 4.38 -2.78
N GLN A 179 2.93 3.19 -2.28
CA GLN A 179 3.44 2.13 -3.15
C GLN A 179 2.37 1.65 -4.14
N LEU A 180 1.11 1.51 -3.69
CA LEU A 180 -0.01 1.22 -4.59
C LEU A 180 -0.14 2.26 -5.70
N ILE A 181 -0.12 3.55 -5.35
CA ILE A 181 -0.22 4.65 -6.32
C ILE A 181 0.96 4.63 -7.31
N LYS A 182 2.18 4.38 -6.83
CA LYS A 182 3.38 4.34 -7.68
C LYS A 182 3.25 3.39 -8.86
N PHE A 183 2.54 2.27 -8.71
CA PHE A 183 2.31 1.36 -9.84
C PHE A 183 1.48 1.98 -10.97
N PHE A 184 0.58 2.91 -10.66
CA PHE A 184 -0.30 3.57 -11.64
C PHE A 184 0.28 4.86 -12.24
N GLU A 185 1.44 5.31 -11.79
CA GLU A 185 2.14 6.43 -12.38
C GLU A 185 2.75 6.06 -13.74
N ALA A 186 2.58 6.92 -14.74
CA ALA A 186 3.09 6.70 -16.10
C ALA A 186 4.62 6.88 -16.23
N ASN A 187 5.31 7.24 -15.16
CA ASN A 187 6.74 7.52 -15.14
C ASN A 187 7.56 6.26 -14.84
N GLY A 188 8.84 6.26 -15.21
CA GLY A 188 9.76 5.12 -15.00
C GLY A 188 10.52 4.75 -16.28
N ALA A 189 11.65 4.07 -16.10
CA ALA A 189 12.45 3.50 -17.18
C ALA A 189 11.73 2.30 -17.82
N ILE A 190 11.05 1.50 -16.99
CA ILE A 190 10.20 0.39 -17.45
C ILE A 190 8.79 0.64 -16.91
N ARG A 191 7.83 0.72 -17.82
CA ARG A 191 6.44 1.10 -17.52
C ARG A 191 5.53 -0.12 -17.59
N ILE A 192 4.52 -0.14 -16.74
CA ILE A 192 3.42 -1.11 -16.81
C ILE A 192 2.26 -0.46 -17.55
N ASN A 193 1.57 -1.21 -18.41
CA ASN A 193 0.37 -0.70 -19.07
C ASN A 193 -0.86 -0.80 -18.13
N LYS A 194 -1.88 0.02 -18.39
CA LYS A 194 -3.10 0.04 -17.55
C LYS A 194 -3.78 -1.34 -17.48
N LYS A 195 -3.82 -2.08 -18.59
CA LYS A 195 -4.51 -3.37 -18.67
C LYS A 195 -3.89 -4.41 -17.75
N ASP A 196 -2.56 -4.48 -17.69
CA ASP A 196 -1.84 -5.44 -16.85
C ASP A 196 -2.04 -5.14 -15.36
N LEU A 197 -2.02 -3.86 -14.97
CA LEU A 197 -2.36 -3.46 -13.60
C LEU A 197 -3.77 -3.90 -13.23
N TYR A 198 -4.75 -3.65 -14.10
CA TYR A 198 -6.12 -4.07 -13.88
C TYR A 198 -6.22 -5.60 -13.80
N ASN A 199 -5.53 -6.36 -14.66
CA ASN A 199 -5.56 -7.83 -14.63
C ASN A 199 -4.99 -8.42 -13.33
N VAL A 200 -4.02 -7.74 -12.71
CA VAL A 200 -3.44 -8.19 -11.45
C VAL A 200 -4.41 -7.93 -10.29
N PHE A 201 -4.95 -6.71 -10.16
CA PHE A 201 -5.82 -6.35 -9.05
C PHE A 201 -7.27 -6.85 -9.20
N SER A 202 -7.80 -6.96 -10.42
CA SER A 202 -9.19 -7.39 -10.65
C SER A 202 -9.36 -8.84 -10.21
N GLU A 203 -10.38 -9.08 -9.39
CA GLU A 203 -10.65 -10.41 -8.80
C GLU A 203 -9.42 -11.02 -8.08
N GLY A 204 -8.52 -10.17 -7.57
CA GLY A 204 -7.30 -10.58 -6.88
C GLY A 204 -7.54 -11.15 -5.48
N GLY A 205 -8.66 -10.84 -4.85
CA GLY A 205 -8.99 -11.39 -3.55
C GLY A 205 -8.08 -10.85 -2.44
N LEU A 206 -7.18 -11.68 -1.91
CA LEU A 206 -6.30 -11.30 -0.81
C LEU A 206 -4.94 -10.84 -1.35
N GLY A 207 -4.55 -9.62 -0.99
CA GLY A 207 -3.25 -9.05 -1.31
C GLY A 207 -2.36 -8.88 -0.09
N TYR A 208 -1.07 -8.69 -0.36
CA TYR A 208 -0.03 -8.43 0.62
C TYR A 208 0.98 -7.44 0.05
N ILE A 209 1.41 -6.47 0.85
CA ILE A 209 2.45 -5.50 0.45
C ILE A 209 3.70 -5.76 1.26
N SER A 210 4.82 -5.88 0.56
CA SER A 210 6.14 -5.96 1.15
C SER A 210 7.12 -4.98 0.52
N MET A 211 8.24 -4.79 1.19
CA MET A 211 9.31 -3.94 0.71
C MET A 211 10.67 -4.51 1.05
N GLY A 212 11.60 -4.25 0.15
CA GLY A 212 13.00 -4.58 0.25
C GLY A 212 13.84 -3.32 0.16
N TYR A 213 14.84 -3.21 1.02
CA TYR A 213 15.83 -2.15 0.93
C TYR A 213 17.22 -2.72 1.13
N GLY A 214 18.17 -2.26 0.33
CA GLY A 214 19.57 -2.62 0.47
C GLY A 214 20.48 -1.49 0.04
N MET A 215 21.70 -1.49 0.59
CA MET A 215 22.75 -0.52 0.29
C MET A 215 24.11 -1.22 0.13
N GLY A 216 25.00 -0.63 -0.66
CA GLY A 216 26.36 -1.13 -0.84
C GLY A 216 26.44 -2.47 -1.57
N GLN A 217 27.46 -3.27 -1.25
CA GLN A 217 27.78 -4.49 -2.01
C GLN A 217 26.71 -5.59 -1.88
N GLU A 218 26.07 -5.71 -0.73
CA GLU A 218 25.05 -6.75 -0.46
C GLU A 218 23.61 -6.25 -0.67
N LYS A 219 23.43 -5.11 -1.36
CA LYS A 219 22.12 -4.46 -1.49
C LYS A 219 21.05 -5.36 -2.14
N LEU A 220 21.44 -6.20 -3.10
CA LEU A 220 20.51 -7.11 -3.78
C LEU A 220 19.94 -8.14 -2.82
N GLU A 221 20.82 -8.91 -2.18
CA GLU A 221 20.43 -9.98 -1.25
C GLU A 221 19.67 -9.40 -0.05
N THR A 222 20.17 -8.30 0.52
CA THR A 222 19.52 -7.62 1.66
C THR A 222 18.11 -7.14 1.30
N ALA A 223 17.95 -6.51 0.12
CA ALA A 223 16.64 -6.03 -0.31
C ALA A 223 15.68 -7.20 -0.54
N ILE A 224 16.12 -8.26 -1.20
CA ILE A 224 15.25 -9.39 -1.52
C ILE A 224 14.86 -10.17 -0.27
N ASP A 225 15.79 -10.47 0.63
CA ASP A 225 15.45 -11.17 1.87
C ASP A 225 14.46 -10.36 2.72
N SER A 226 14.61 -9.03 2.75
CA SER A 226 13.70 -8.14 3.46
C SER A 226 12.25 -8.20 2.97
N ILE A 227 12.02 -8.53 1.70
CA ILE A 227 10.66 -8.68 1.12
C ILE A 227 9.91 -9.85 1.75
N PHE A 228 10.60 -10.94 2.09
CA PHE A 228 9.96 -12.17 2.55
C PHE A 228 9.85 -12.28 4.08
N ILE A 229 10.59 -11.44 4.83
CA ILE A 229 10.60 -11.46 6.30
C ILE A 229 9.21 -11.27 6.93
N PRO A 230 8.41 -10.25 6.55
CA PRO A 230 7.17 -9.97 7.28
C PRO A 230 6.03 -10.94 6.91
N ASN A 231 6.17 -11.71 5.82
CA ASN A 231 5.25 -12.77 5.45
C ASN A 231 5.94 -13.89 4.66
N PRO A 232 6.36 -14.97 5.32
CA PRO A 232 7.00 -16.11 4.67
C PRO A 232 6.08 -16.84 3.66
N GLU A 233 4.76 -16.74 3.82
CA GLU A 233 3.79 -17.37 2.90
C GLU A 233 3.67 -16.62 1.57
N LEU A 234 4.39 -15.50 1.40
CA LEU A 234 4.34 -14.69 0.19
C LEU A 234 4.69 -15.49 -1.07
N THR A 235 5.51 -16.54 -0.97
CA THR A 235 5.86 -17.41 -2.12
C THR A 235 4.67 -18.16 -2.72
N THR A 236 3.58 -18.32 -1.96
CA THR A 236 2.38 -19.07 -2.37
C THR A 236 1.37 -18.23 -3.17
N TYR A 237 1.65 -16.95 -3.38
CA TYR A 237 0.76 -16.02 -4.09
C TYR A 237 0.92 -16.22 -5.61
N ALA A 238 -0.16 -16.05 -6.38
CA ALA A 238 -0.16 -16.36 -7.81
C ALA A 238 0.33 -15.21 -8.69
N LYS A 239 0.09 -13.95 -8.28
CA LYS A 239 0.42 -12.75 -9.05
C LYS A 239 1.24 -11.78 -8.23
N PHE A 240 2.25 -11.18 -8.84
CA PHE A 240 3.10 -10.17 -8.19
C PHE A 240 3.22 -8.91 -9.03
N LEU A 241 3.11 -7.77 -8.36
CA LEU A 241 3.51 -6.47 -8.87
C LEU A 241 4.82 -6.07 -8.18
N VAL A 242 5.87 -5.84 -8.96
CA VAL A 242 7.20 -5.51 -8.45
C VAL A 242 7.60 -4.12 -8.94
N SER A 243 7.85 -3.19 -8.02
CA SER A 243 8.39 -1.87 -8.34
C SER A 243 9.83 -1.79 -7.87
N ILE A 244 10.76 -1.57 -8.81
CA ILE A 244 12.19 -1.44 -8.55
C ILE A 244 12.56 0.05 -8.68
N CYS A 245 13.13 0.61 -7.61
CA CYS A 245 13.63 1.98 -7.57
C CYS A 245 15.14 1.96 -7.35
N VAL A 246 15.88 2.41 -8.36
CA VAL A 246 17.36 2.46 -8.37
C VAL A 246 17.85 3.87 -8.74
N PRO A 247 19.10 4.20 -8.43
CA PRO A 247 19.77 5.42 -8.89
C PRO A 247 19.76 5.60 -10.40
N GLU A 248 19.81 6.85 -10.87
CA GLU A 248 19.83 7.16 -12.31
C GLU A 248 21.10 6.67 -13.04
N ASP A 249 22.21 6.50 -12.32
CA ASP A 249 23.48 6.00 -12.87
C ASP A 249 23.56 4.45 -12.93
N MET A 250 22.55 3.74 -12.45
CA MET A 250 22.49 2.28 -12.54
C MET A 250 22.24 1.78 -13.97
N LYS A 251 22.93 0.69 -14.33
CA LYS A 251 22.74 0.00 -15.60
C LYS A 251 21.40 -0.73 -15.63
N ILE A 252 20.72 -0.70 -16.77
CA ILE A 252 19.46 -1.44 -16.99
C ILE A 252 19.65 -2.95 -16.74
N SER A 253 20.81 -3.52 -17.07
CA SER A 253 21.13 -4.93 -16.81
C SER A 253 21.06 -5.32 -15.34
N TYR A 254 21.22 -4.36 -14.42
CA TYR A 254 21.05 -4.62 -12.99
C TYR A 254 19.59 -4.84 -12.62
N ILE A 255 18.65 -4.21 -13.34
CA ILE A 255 17.21 -4.44 -13.15
C ILE A 255 16.86 -5.89 -13.52
N ASP A 256 17.44 -6.41 -14.61
CA ASP A 256 17.24 -7.81 -15.02
C ASP A 256 17.77 -8.79 -13.96
N GLU A 257 18.94 -8.49 -13.36
CA GLU A 257 19.50 -9.27 -12.25
C GLU A 257 18.56 -9.30 -11.04
N VAL A 258 18.01 -8.13 -10.65
CA VAL A 258 17.03 -8.02 -9.56
C VAL A 258 15.79 -8.86 -9.85
N LEU A 259 15.25 -8.78 -11.08
CA LEU A 259 14.06 -9.54 -11.47
C LEU A 259 14.30 -11.04 -11.46
N ASN A 260 15.44 -11.51 -11.99
CA ASN A 260 15.80 -12.92 -11.96
C ASN A 260 15.89 -13.44 -10.53
N LYS A 261 16.54 -12.69 -9.64
CA LYS A 261 16.68 -13.08 -8.23
C LYS A 261 15.35 -13.10 -7.47
N ILE A 262 14.43 -12.17 -7.78
CA ILE A 262 13.06 -12.21 -7.25
C ILE A 262 12.34 -13.47 -7.78
N ASN A 263 12.41 -13.74 -9.08
CA ASN A 263 11.79 -14.93 -9.67
C ASN A 263 12.34 -16.24 -9.12
N GLU A 264 13.63 -16.32 -8.79
CA GLU A 264 14.24 -17.49 -8.15
C GLU A 264 13.71 -17.75 -6.73
N LYS A 265 13.39 -16.68 -5.99
CA LYS A 265 12.82 -16.77 -4.64
C LYS A 265 11.32 -17.06 -4.65
N LEU A 266 10.63 -16.67 -5.70
CA LEU A 266 9.23 -17.00 -5.92
C LEU A 266 9.10 -18.42 -6.50
N GLU A 267 7.99 -19.11 -6.22
CA GLU A 267 7.78 -20.48 -6.73
C GLU A 267 7.60 -20.51 -8.25
N CYS A 268 7.88 -21.65 -8.88
CA CYS A 268 7.64 -21.83 -10.32
C CYS A 268 6.13 -21.70 -10.64
N ASN A 269 5.79 -20.90 -11.65
CA ASN A 269 4.43 -20.57 -12.15
C ASN A 269 3.77 -19.29 -11.60
N VAL A 270 4.53 -18.36 -11.02
CA VAL A 270 4.00 -17.05 -10.64
C VAL A 270 3.99 -16.07 -11.81
N SER A 271 2.96 -15.23 -11.90
CA SER A 271 2.89 -14.14 -12.89
C SER A 271 3.47 -12.86 -12.29
N VAL A 272 4.64 -12.43 -12.78
CA VAL A 272 5.30 -11.21 -12.30
C VAL A 272 5.13 -10.07 -13.31
N THR A 273 4.48 -9.00 -12.86
CA THR A 273 4.39 -7.71 -13.58
C THR A 273 5.30 -6.72 -12.87
N PHE A 274 6.16 -6.00 -13.59
CA PHE A 274 7.15 -5.14 -12.95
C PHE A 274 7.29 -3.75 -13.58
N LYS A 275 7.70 -2.81 -12.74
CA LYS A 275 8.03 -1.42 -13.06
C LYS A 275 9.43 -1.12 -12.57
N ALA A 276 10.17 -0.29 -13.29
CA ALA A 276 11.45 0.23 -12.84
C ALA A 276 11.51 1.74 -12.95
N THR A 277 11.99 2.39 -11.89
CA THR A 277 12.14 3.84 -11.78
C THR A 277 13.59 4.19 -11.46
N LEU A 278 14.12 5.15 -12.22
CA LEU A 278 15.43 5.75 -12.01
C LEU A 278 15.27 7.07 -11.27
N GLU A 279 15.92 7.23 -10.12
CA GLU A 279 15.81 8.43 -9.28
C GLU A 279 17.17 9.12 -9.10
N LYS A 280 17.22 10.43 -9.37
CA LYS A 280 18.44 11.26 -9.35
C LYS A 280 19.05 11.44 -7.97
N ASP A 281 18.22 11.47 -6.94
CA ASP A 281 18.62 11.85 -5.58
C ASP A 281 18.97 10.63 -4.71
N ARG A 282 18.95 9.43 -5.30
CA ARG A 282 19.32 8.17 -4.63
C ARG A 282 20.83 7.96 -4.63
N LYS A 283 21.32 7.45 -3.51
CA LYS A 283 22.72 6.96 -3.39
C LYS A 283 22.79 5.52 -3.89
N ASP A 284 23.91 4.84 -3.69
CA ASP A 284 24.09 3.42 -3.98
C ASP A 284 23.15 2.48 -3.16
N ASP A 285 21.85 2.57 -3.44
CA ASP A 285 20.76 1.86 -2.79
C ASP A 285 19.82 1.19 -3.78
N LEU A 286 19.14 0.16 -3.31
CA LEU A 286 18.13 -0.58 -4.04
C LEU A 286 16.89 -0.60 -3.17
N PHE A 287 15.76 -0.17 -3.73
CA PHE A 287 14.47 -0.27 -3.08
C PHE A 287 13.53 -1.04 -3.98
N ILE A 288 12.87 -2.05 -3.41
CA ILE A 288 11.92 -2.89 -4.09
C ILE A 288 10.62 -2.82 -3.31
N SER A 289 9.49 -2.61 -3.98
CA SER A 289 8.17 -2.85 -3.41
C SER A 289 7.51 -3.99 -4.15
N VAL A 290 6.92 -4.92 -3.39
CA VAL A 290 6.22 -6.09 -3.94
C VAL A 290 4.80 -6.07 -3.43
N ILE A 291 3.85 -6.24 -4.34
CA ILE A 291 2.46 -6.53 -4.01
C ILE A 291 2.15 -7.93 -4.52
N GLY A 292 2.01 -8.87 -3.59
CA GLY A 292 1.54 -10.22 -3.90
C GLY A 292 0.02 -10.26 -3.86
N ILE A 293 -0.59 -10.94 -4.81
CA ILE A 293 -2.04 -11.21 -4.87
C ILE A 293 -2.26 -12.72 -5.00
N LYS A 294 -3.08 -13.26 -4.10
CA LYS A 294 -3.26 -14.71 -3.93
C LYS A 294 -4.08 -15.33 -5.05
#